data_AF-A0A7Y5U6D6-F1
#
_entry.id   AF-A0A7Y5U6D6-F1
#
_cell.length_a   1.000
_cell.length_b   1.000
_cell.length_c   1.000
_cell.angle_alpha   90.00
_cell.angle_beta   90.00
_cell.angle_gamma   90.00
#
_symmetry.space_group_name_H-M   'P 1'
#
loop_
_entity.id
_entity.type
_entity.pdbx_description
1 polymer ?
#
loop_
_entity_poly.entity_id
_entity_poly.type
_entity_poly.pdbx_seq_one_letter_code
_entity_poly.pdbx_strand_id
1 'polypeptide(L)'
;MRLLIAVLVVLAVPATAAAEPRTVKPDRAAVDRLLDEFIPAAVAQKNLQRGWELSAGVARTVSHAEWMKGNTSVQKYSARGTKFRGWTVNYSYPGEVGFDILLQPTKQSVGAWSFRGEAQKIHGRWKITTWYPVATFAPPGRTQTVLGPNDLGPADSAVAASAERARLGAWVLALPIGVVGAIALLGIGIAGRRALGRRARVRAIERELAATR
;
A
#
# COMPACT_ATOMS: atom_id res chain seq x y z
N MET A 1 -22.33 -38.99 -52.14
CA MET A 1 -21.85 -38.46 -50.85
C MET A 1 -20.32 -38.41 -50.85
N ARG A 2 -19.72 -37.25 -51.15
CA ARG A 2 -18.30 -36.97 -50.87
C ARG A 2 -18.19 -35.52 -50.39
N LEU A 3 -17.69 -35.38 -49.16
CA LEU A 3 -17.72 -34.18 -48.33
C LEU A 3 -16.90 -33.03 -48.93
N LEU A 4 -17.48 -31.83 -48.89
CA LEU A 4 -16.77 -30.55 -49.00
C LEU A 4 -16.08 -30.25 -47.66
N ILE A 5 -14.76 -30.10 -47.68
CA ILE A 5 -13.98 -29.57 -46.56
C ILE A 5 -13.97 -28.05 -46.68
N ALA A 6 -14.68 -27.38 -45.77
CA ALA A 6 -14.60 -25.94 -45.61
C ALA A 6 -13.35 -25.59 -44.78
N VAL A 7 -12.42 -24.85 -45.37
CA VAL A 7 -11.26 -24.29 -44.67
C VAL A 7 -11.72 -23.07 -43.88
N LEU A 8 -11.73 -23.19 -42.56
CA LEU A 8 -12.00 -22.09 -41.63
C LEU A 8 -10.69 -21.33 -41.40
N VAL A 9 -10.53 -20.17 -42.03
CA VAL A 9 -9.41 -19.27 -41.75
C VAL A 9 -9.71 -18.55 -40.44
N VAL A 10 -9.05 -18.98 -39.36
CA VAL A 10 -9.06 -18.26 -38.08
C VAL A 10 -8.13 -17.06 -38.21
N LEU A 11 -8.71 -15.87 -38.37
CA LEU A 11 -7.99 -14.61 -38.24
C LEU A 11 -7.58 -14.43 -36.77
N ALA A 12 -6.33 -14.75 -36.46
CA ALA A 12 -5.71 -14.37 -35.19
C ALA A 12 -5.55 -12.84 -35.18
N VAL A 13 -6.49 -12.14 -34.56
CA VAL A 13 -6.32 -10.71 -34.24
C VAL A 13 -5.20 -10.64 -33.20
N PRO A 14 -4.07 -9.98 -33.47
CA PRO A 14 -3.04 -9.80 -32.45
C PRO A 14 -3.66 -8.99 -31.32
N ALA A 15 -3.69 -9.57 -30.13
CA ALA A 15 -4.04 -8.83 -28.92
C ALA A 15 -3.02 -7.71 -28.77
N THR A 16 -3.39 -6.47 -29.13
CA THR A 16 -2.60 -5.29 -28.80
C THR A 16 -2.45 -5.29 -27.29
N ALA A 17 -1.25 -5.61 -26.80
CA ALA A 17 -0.93 -5.47 -25.40
C ALA A 17 -1.18 -4.00 -25.04
N ALA A 18 -2.23 -3.74 -24.27
CA ALA A 18 -2.51 -2.41 -23.77
C ALA A 18 -1.26 -1.98 -22.98
N ALA A 19 -0.61 -0.91 -23.42
CA ALA A 19 0.55 -0.36 -22.73
C ALA A 19 0.18 -0.13 -21.26
N GLU A 20 1.05 -0.53 -20.33
CA GLU A 20 0.81 -0.31 -18.91
C GLU A 20 0.52 1.18 -18.68
N PRO A 21 -0.61 1.52 -18.01
CA PRO A 21 -0.98 2.90 -17.81
C PRO A 21 0.12 3.63 -17.05
N ARG A 22 0.63 4.70 -17.64
CA ARG A 22 1.72 5.48 -17.06
C ARG A 22 1.30 6.03 -15.70
N THR A 23 2.07 5.68 -14.66
CA THR A 23 1.85 6.24 -13.33
C THR A 23 2.21 7.73 -13.30
N VAL A 24 1.42 8.51 -12.58
CA VAL A 24 1.64 9.95 -12.40
C VAL A 24 1.55 10.34 -10.92
N LYS A 25 2.07 11.51 -10.58
CA LYS A 25 1.84 12.07 -9.24
C LYS A 25 0.37 12.51 -9.13
N PRO A 26 -0.36 12.11 -8.07
CA PRO A 26 -1.74 12.51 -7.90
C PRO A 26 -1.86 14.01 -7.62
N ASP A 27 -2.88 14.63 -8.19
CA ASP A 27 -3.29 16.00 -7.87
C ASP A 27 -3.95 16.03 -6.49
N ARG A 28 -3.11 16.07 -5.44
CA ARG A 28 -3.60 16.02 -4.06
C ARG A 28 -4.55 17.16 -3.72
N ALA A 29 -4.30 18.37 -4.21
CA ALA A 29 -5.13 19.52 -3.89
C ALA A 29 -6.54 19.41 -4.49
N ALA A 30 -6.68 18.80 -5.68
CA ALA A 30 -7.99 18.54 -6.25
C ALA A 30 -8.73 17.41 -5.51
N VAL A 31 -8.03 16.32 -5.17
CA VAL A 31 -8.62 15.20 -4.42
C VAL A 31 -9.01 15.63 -3.00
N ASP A 32 -8.17 16.42 -2.32
CA ASP A 32 -8.46 16.98 -0.99
C ASP A 32 -9.75 17.80 -1.00
N ARG A 33 -9.92 18.69 -1.99
CA ARG A 33 -11.16 19.48 -2.15
C ARG A 33 -12.37 18.59 -2.44
N LEU A 34 -12.20 17.59 -3.32
CA LEU A 34 -13.25 16.61 -3.59
C LEU A 34 -13.69 15.89 -2.32
N LEU A 35 -12.74 15.42 -1.49
CA LEU A 35 -13.04 14.69 -0.25
C LEU A 35 -13.65 15.59 0.83
N ASP A 36 -13.14 16.82 0.98
CA ASP A 36 -13.68 17.85 1.88
C ASP A 36 -15.18 18.12 1.62
N GLU A 37 -15.64 17.97 0.37
CA GLU A 37 -17.05 18.16 -0.01
C GLU A 37 -17.84 16.84 -0.05
N PHE A 38 -17.26 15.78 -0.61
CA PHE A 38 -17.94 14.50 -0.82
C PHE A 38 -18.27 13.81 0.50
N ILE A 39 -17.35 13.81 1.48
CA ILE A 39 -17.58 13.09 2.73
C ILE A 39 -18.75 13.69 3.52
N PRO A 40 -18.84 15.01 3.74
CA PRO A 40 -20.04 15.58 4.37
C PRO A 40 -21.30 15.38 3.54
N ALA A 41 -21.22 15.52 2.22
CA ALA A 41 -22.38 15.52 1.33
C ALA A 41 -22.99 14.12 1.13
N ALA A 42 -22.18 13.15 0.71
CA ALA A 42 -22.60 11.79 0.36
C ALA A 42 -22.42 10.79 1.52
N VAL A 43 -21.25 10.75 2.16
CA VAL A 43 -20.94 9.74 3.19
C VAL A 43 -21.70 10.03 4.49
N ALA A 44 -21.65 11.27 4.96
CA ALA A 44 -22.46 11.72 6.10
C ALA A 44 -23.90 12.09 5.72
N GLN A 45 -24.23 12.05 4.42
CA GLN A 45 -25.55 12.34 3.87
C GLN A 45 -26.14 13.70 4.29
N LYS A 46 -25.30 14.73 4.45
CA LYS A 46 -25.77 16.08 4.86
C LYS A 46 -26.27 16.93 3.70
N ASN A 47 -25.88 16.60 2.47
CA ASN A 47 -26.34 17.29 1.25
C ASN A 47 -26.35 16.29 0.10
N LEU A 48 -27.48 15.58 -0.05
CA LEU A 48 -27.62 14.50 -1.02
C LEU A 48 -27.45 14.99 -2.46
N GLN A 49 -27.97 16.17 -2.80
CA GLN A 49 -27.82 16.75 -4.13
C GLN A 49 -26.35 16.99 -4.47
N ARG A 50 -25.57 17.58 -3.55
CA ARG A 50 -24.13 17.76 -3.76
C ARG A 50 -23.42 16.42 -3.85
N GLY A 51 -23.79 15.45 -3.02
CA GLY A 51 -23.25 14.10 -3.06
C GLY A 51 -23.46 13.42 -4.42
N TRP A 52 -24.63 13.59 -5.03
CA TRP A 52 -24.94 13.06 -6.37
C TRP A 52 -24.07 13.68 -7.46
N GLU A 53 -23.83 14.99 -7.41
CA GLU A 53 -23.00 15.71 -8.37
C GLU A 53 -21.52 15.29 -8.31
N LEU A 54 -21.04 15.00 -7.10
CA LEU A 54 -19.67 14.54 -6.82
C LEU A 54 -19.47 13.05 -7.10
N SER A 55 -20.55 12.29 -7.35
CA SER A 55 -20.51 10.84 -7.60
C SER A 55 -20.68 10.51 -9.08
N ALA A 56 -20.08 9.39 -9.49
CA ALA A 56 -20.23 8.77 -10.80
C ALA A 56 -20.00 7.26 -10.67
N GLY A 57 -20.08 6.52 -11.78
CA GLY A 57 -19.73 5.09 -11.83
C GLY A 57 -20.46 4.25 -10.79
N VAL A 58 -19.72 3.36 -10.11
CA VAL A 58 -20.23 2.43 -9.10
C VAL A 58 -20.76 3.15 -7.86
N ALA A 59 -20.18 4.30 -7.50
CA ALA A 59 -20.67 5.14 -6.42
C ALA A 59 -22.04 5.76 -6.72
N ARG A 60 -22.58 5.60 -7.95
CA ARG A 60 -23.87 6.16 -8.39
C ARG A 60 -24.71 5.14 -9.19
N THR A 61 -24.87 3.94 -8.65
CA THR A 61 -25.65 2.84 -9.27
C THR A 61 -27.16 2.96 -9.06
N VAL A 62 -27.61 3.71 -8.05
CA VAL A 62 -29.03 3.99 -7.81
C VAL A 62 -29.55 5.15 -8.66
N SER A 63 -30.87 5.25 -8.83
CA SER A 63 -31.50 6.40 -9.51
C SER A 63 -31.33 7.68 -8.69
N HIS A 64 -31.43 8.84 -9.36
CA HIS A 64 -31.38 10.14 -8.69
C HIS A 64 -32.51 10.29 -7.65
N ALA A 65 -33.71 9.80 -7.98
CA ALA A 65 -34.86 9.82 -7.08
C ALA A 65 -34.60 9.00 -5.80
N GLU A 66 -34.00 7.80 -5.93
CA GLU A 66 -33.65 6.99 -4.76
C GLU A 66 -32.54 7.63 -3.94
N TRP A 67 -31.53 8.19 -4.61
CA TRP A 67 -30.47 8.93 -3.93
C TRP A 67 -31.00 10.09 -3.10
N MET A 68 -31.95 10.87 -3.63
CA MET A 68 -32.55 12.01 -2.92
C MET A 68 -33.37 11.58 -1.68
N LYS A 69 -33.80 10.32 -1.60
CA LYS A 69 -34.43 9.74 -0.41
C LYS A 69 -33.42 9.26 0.64
N GLY A 70 -32.12 9.30 0.33
CA GLY A 70 -31.04 8.78 1.16
C GLY A 70 -30.70 7.31 0.91
N ASN A 71 -31.37 6.67 -0.07
CA ASN A 71 -31.06 5.31 -0.52
C ASN A 71 -29.89 5.37 -1.50
N THR A 72 -28.68 5.61 -0.98
CA THR A 72 -27.46 5.81 -1.77
C THR A 72 -26.61 4.55 -1.87
N SER A 73 -25.88 4.40 -2.98
CA SER A 73 -24.83 3.36 -3.11
C SER A 73 -23.64 3.58 -2.18
N VAL A 74 -23.53 4.77 -1.59
CA VAL A 74 -22.50 5.15 -0.61
C VAL A 74 -22.96 4.79 0.80
N GLN A 75 -22.17 3.99 1.51
CA GLN A 75 -22.47 3.59 2.88
C GLN A 75 -22.47 4.80 3.82
N LYS A 76 -23.58 5.01 4.54
CA LYS A 76 -23.72 6.11 5.50
C LYS A 76 -22.72 5.96 6.65
N TYR A 77 -21.91 6.99 6.87
CA TYR A 77 -20.98 7.08 7.99
C TYR A 77 -20.83 8.53 8.46
N SER A 78 -21.09 8.79 9.73
CA SER A 78 -20.97 10.13 10.30
C SER A 78 -19.53 10.44 10.68
N ALA A 79 -18.73 10.87 9.71
CA ALA A 79 -17.33 11.25 9.91
C ALA A 79 -17.19 12.55 10.73
N ARG A 80 -16.20 12.57 11.62
CA ARG A 80 -15.79 13.73 12.41
C ARG A 80 -14.85 14.62 11.59
N GLY A 81 -15.02 15.92 11.71
CA GLY A 81 -14.17 16.92 11.07
C GLY A 81 -14.74 17.47 9.76
N THR A 82 -13.99 18.36 9.12
CA THR A 82 -14.37 19.05 7.88
C THR A 82 -13.25 19.01 6.83
N LYS A 83 -12.08 18.48 7.19
CA LYS A 83 -10.90 18.39 6.35
C LYS A 83 -10.40 16.95 6.31
N PHE A 84 -10.38 16.34 5.13
CA PHE A 84 -10.14 14.91 4.94
C PHE A 84 -8.93 14.64 4.06
N ARG A 85 -7.74 14.98 4.58
CA ARG A 85 -6.46 14.97 3.83
C ARG A 85 -5.54 13.81 4.18
N GLY A 86 -5.93 12.96 5.14
CA GLY A 86 -5.15 11.84 5.65
C GLY A 86 -5.30 10.56 4.82
N TRP A 87 -5.36 10.67 3.50
CA TRP A 87 -5.53 9.52 2.61
C TRP A 87 -4.19 9.06 2.00
N THR A 88 -4.10 7.76 1.72
CA THR A 88 -2.94 7.11 1.11
C THR A 88 -3.24 6.69 -0.31
N VAL A 89 -2.28 6.90 -1.21
CA VAL A 89 -2.44 6.58 -2.64
C VAL A 89 -2.22 5.09 -2.83
N ASN A 90 -3.18 4.40 -3.47
CA ASN A 90 -3.02 3.02 -3.90
C ASN A 90 -2.43 2.96 -5.31
N TYR A 91 -2.97 3.79 -6.21
CA TYR A 91 -2.47 3.98 -7.58
C TYR A 91 -2.86 5.37 -8.10
N SER A 92 -2.15 5.86 -9.12
CA SER A 92 -2.51 7.11 -9.80
C SER A 92 -2.10 7.10 -11.26
N TYR A 93 -3.07 7.39 -12.12
CA TYR A 93 -2.94 7.50 -13.56
C TYR A 93 -3.46 8.89 -14.02
N PRO A 94 -3.21 9.31 -15.27
CA PRO A 94 -3.76 10.55 -15.80
C PRO A 94 -5.28 10.60 -15.65
N GLY A 95 -5.78 11.48 -14.77
CA GLY A 95 -7.21 11.65 -14.52
C GLY A 95 -7.84 10.60 -13.62
N GLU A 96 -7.06 9.77 -12.93
CA GLU A 96 -7.57 8.73 -12.03
C GLU A 96 -6.66 8.54 -10.80
N VAL A 97 -7.29 8.39 -9.63
CA VAL A 97 -6.59 8.14 -8.37
C VAL A 97 -7.39 7.15 -7.53
N GLY A 98 -6.77 6.02 -7.20
CA GLY A 98 -7.27 5.10 -6.18
C GLY A 98 -6.59 5.38 -4.83
N PHE A 99 -7.35 5.40 -3.74
CA PHE A 99 -6.83 5.74 -2.42
C PHE A 99 -7.58 5.04 -1.29
N ASP A 100 -6.93 4.95 -0.14
CA ASP A 100 -7.53 4.52 1.12
C ASP A 100 -7.55 5.69 2.12
N ILE A 101 -8.62 5.82 2.91
CA ILE A 101 -8.77 6.87 3.94
C ILE A 101 -9.43 6.33 5.21
N LEU A 102 -8.83 6.64 6.36
CA LEU A 102 -9.38 6.34 7.67
C LEU A 102 -10.26 7.50 8.16
N LEU A 103 -11.54 7.22 8.42
CA LEU A 103 -12.48 8.19 8.96
C LEU A 103 -12.80 7.88 10.42
N GLN A 104 -12.76 8.92 11.25
CA GLN A 104 -13.15 8.85 12.66
C GLN A 104 -14.64 9.18 12.81
N PRO A 105 -15.38 8.53 13.70
CA PRO A 105 -16.81 8.76 13.85
C PRO A 105 -17.08 9.96 14.76
N THR A 106 -18.25 10.58 14.59
CA THR A 106 -18.76 11.59 15.54
C THR A 106 -19.16 10.94 16.88
N LYS A 107 -19.81 9.78 16.84
CA LYS A 107 -20.26 9.03 18.03
C LYS A 107 -19.18 8.05 18.50
N GLN A 108 -18.90 8.02 19.81
CA GLN A 108 -17.93 7.08 20.41
C GLN A 108 -18.40 5.62 20.39
N SER A 109 -19.70 5.36 20.24
CA SER A 109 -20.27 4.01 20.12
C SER A 109 -20.00 3.35 18.77
N VAL A 110 -19.51 4.11 17.79
CA VAL A 110 -19.08 3.63 16.48
C VAL A 110 -17.55 3.71 16.46
N GLY A 111 -16.87 2.73 15.86
CA GLY A 111 -15.43 2.81 15.67
C GLY A 111 -15.01 3.47 14.36
N ALA A 112 -13.72 3.69 14.20
CA ALA A 112 -13.16 4.22 12.96
C ALA A 112 -13.39 3.24 11.80
N TRP A 113 -13.62 3.75 10.60
CA TRP A 113 -13.78 2.93 9.40
C TRP A 113 -12.74 3.37 8.37
N SER A 114 -12.06 2.39 7.75
CA SER A 114 -11.22 2.62 6.59
C SER A 114 -12.05 2.42 5.33
N PHE A 115 -11.96 3.36 4.40
CA PHE A 115 -12.65 3.33 3.11
C PHE A 115 -11.64 3.27 1.98
N ARG A 116 -11.98 2.49 0.95
CA ARG A 116 -11.34 2.60 -0.36
C ARG A 116 -12.19 3.46 -1.26
N GLY A 117 -11.54 4.42 -1.90
CA GLY A 117 -12.15 5.33 -2.85
C GLY A 117 -11.39 5.34 -4.17
N GLU A 118 -12.11 5.61 -5.25
CA GLU A 118 -11.52 5.95 -6.55
C GLU A 118 -12.12 7.26 -7.02
N ALA A 119 -11.26 8.15 -7.48
CA ALA A 119 -11.63 9.42 -8.08
C ALA A 119 -11.20 9.44 -9.54
N GLN A 120 -12.11 9.84 -10.43
CA GLN A 120 -11.83 10.02 -11.85
C GLN A 120 -12.22 11.42 -12.32
N LYS A 121 -11.47 11.94 -13.30
CA LYS A 121 -11.71 13.23 -13.93
C LYS A 121 -12.64 13.07 -15.12
N ILE A 122 -13.93 13.27 -14.89
CA ILE A 122 -15.00 13.11 -15.88
C ILE A 122 -15.43 14.51 -16.36
N HIS A 123 -15.34 14.76 -17.67
CA HIS A 123 -15.63 16.07 -18.29
C HIS A 123 -14.92 17.23 -17.58
N GLY A 124 -13.64 17.04 -17.24
CA GLY A 124 -12.81 18.06 -16.59
C GLY A 124 -13.01 18.21 -15.09
N ARG A 125 -13.96 17.49 -14.46
CA ARG A 125 -14.25 17.56 -13.02
C ARG A 125 -13.93 16.25 -12.33
N TRP A 126 -13.30 16.32 -11.17
CA TRP A 126 -13.06 15.14 -10.34
C TRP A 126 -14.37 14.68 -9.68
N LYS A 127 -14.62 13.38 -9.73
CA LYS A 127 -15.77 12.71 -9.14
C LYS A 127 -15.35 11.39 -8.50
N ILE A 128 -16.02 10.99 -7.44
CA ILE A 128 -15.87 9.66 -6.83
C ILE A 128 -16.62 8.64 -7.69
N THR A 129 -15.90 7.65 -8.20
CA THR A 129 -16.45 6.56 -9.02
C THR A 129 -16.67 5.28 -8.22
N THR A 130 -15.88 5.08 -7.17
CA THR A 130 -15.94 3.89 -6.31
C THR A 130 -15.78 4.34 -4.86
N TRP A 131 -16.58 3.78 -3.95
CA TRP A 131 -16.48 4.06 -2.51
C TRP A 131 -17.07 2.92 -1.69
N TYR A 132 -16.26 2.27 -0.85
CA TYR A 132 -16.72 1.19 0.03
C TYR A 132 -15.82 1.02 1.26
N PRO A 133 -16.36 0.54 2.40
CA PRO A 133 -15.55 0.24 3.57
C PRO A 133 -14.66 -0.98 3.31
N VAL A 134 -13.39 -0.88 3.69
CA VAL A 134 -12.40 -1.98 3.62
C VAL A 134 -11.96 -2.49 4.98
N ALA A 135 -12.18 -1.71 6.05
CA ALA A 135 -12.01 -2.19 7.42
C ALA A 135 -12.91 -1.40 8.38
N THR A 136 -13.45 -2.08 9.38
CA THR A 136 -14.14 -1.45 10.52
C THR A 136 -13.40 -1.78 11.80
N PHE A 137 -13.20 -0.78 12.65
CA PHE A 137 -12.49 -0.92 13.91
C PHE A 137 -13.52 -0.92 15.06
N ALA A 138 -13.25 -1.68 16.12
CA ALA A 138 -14.06 -1.63 17.33
C ALA A 138 -14.03 -0.22 17.96
N PRO A 139 -15.13 0.23 18.59
CA PRO A 139 -15.14 1.50 19.30
C PRO A 139 -14.19 1.45 20.52
N PRO A 140 -13.71 2.62 20.99
CA PRO A 140 -12.87 2.70 22.18
C PRO A 140 -13.54 2.04 23.40
N GLY A 141 -12.77 1.31 24.21
CA GLY A 141 -13.26 0.62 25.40
C GLY A 141 -13.93 -0.74 25.16
N ARG A 142 -13.98 -1.22 23.91
CA ARG A 142 -14.26 -2.62 23.56
C ARG A 142 -12.95 -3.35 23.23
N THR A 143 -12.97 -4.68 23.24
CA THR A 143 -11.89 -5.50 22.69
C THR A 143 -11.58 -5.03 21.27
N GLN A 144 -10.30 -4.73 21.00
CA GLN A 144 -9.89 -4.24 19.70
C GLN A 144 -10.05 -5.37 18.67
N THR A 145 -11.09 -5.26 17.85
CA THR A 145 -11.33 -6.13 16.70
C THR A 145 -11.29 -5.25 15.46
N VAL A 146 -10.50 -5.67 14.47
CA VAL A 146 -10.51 -5.11 13.12
C VAL A 146 -11.19 -6.15 12.24
N LEU A 147 -12.17 -5.70 11.46
CA LEU A 147 -12.87 -6.57 10.53
C LEU A 147 -12.81 -5.96 9.13
N GLY A 148 -12.13 -6.65 8.22
CA GLY A 148 -12.08 -6.36 6.79
C GLY A 148 -12.51 -7.57 5.94
N PRO A 149 -12.72 -7.39 4.63
CA PRO A 149 -13.13 -8.48 3.73
C PRO A 149 -12.19 -9.69 3.75
N ASN A 150 -10.88 -9.49 3.97
CA ASN A 150 -9.90 -10.57 4.07
C ASN A 150 -10.12 -11.47 5.28
N ASP A 151 -10.79 -10.97 6.33
CA ASP A 151 -11.09 -11.72 7.55
C ASP A 151 -12.36 -12.57 7.42
N LEU A 152 -13.15 -12.33 6.36
CA LEU A 152 -14.43 -13.01 6.08
C LEU A 152 -14.30 -14.12 5.03
N GLY A 153 -13.08 -14.42 4.57
CA GLY A 153 -12.82 -15.55 3.71
C GLY A 153 -13.14 -16.88 4.41
N PRO A 154 -13.30 -17.99 3.65
CA PRO A 154 -13.36 -19.32 4.25
C PRO A 154 -12.20 -19.47 5.24
N ALA A 155 -12.45 -20.00 6.43
CA ALA A 155 -11.36 -20.29 7.38
C ALA A 155 -10.28 -21.21 6.76
N ASP A 156 -10.65 -21.95 5.70
CA ASP A 156 -9.80 -22.80 4.87
C ASP A 156 -9.03 -22.04 3.76
N SER A 157 -9.21 -20.72 3.69
CA SER A 157 -8.48 -19.78 2.85
C SER A 157 -7.81 -18.68 3.67
N ALA A 158 -7.51 -18.97 4.95
CA ALA A 158 -6.11 -18.82 5.31
C ALA A 158 -5.39 -19.62 4.23
N VAL A 159 -4.83 -18.90 3.25
CA VAL A 159 -3.91 -19.50 2.31
C VAL A 159 -3.10 -20.44 3.20
N ALA A 160 -3.03 -21.71 2.84
CA ALA A 160 -1.72 -22.29 2.89
C ALA A 160 -0.83 -21.38 2.02
N ALA A 161 -0.52 -20.14 2.47
CA ALA A 161 0.82 -19.69 2.68
C ALA A 161 1.37 -20.91 3.35
N SER A 162 1.90 -21.78 2.49
CA SER A 162 2.51 -23.01 2.85
C SER A 162 3.28 -22.61 4.07
N ALA A 163 2.87 -23.13 5.23
CA ALA A 163 3.71 -23.07 6.39
C ALA A 163 4.91 -24.01 6.17
N GLU A 164 5.41 -24.15 4.93
CA GLU A 164 6.77 -23.69 4.70
C GLU A 164 6.89 -22.28 5.28
N ARG A 165 7.10 -22.22 6.60
CA ARG A 165 8.23 -21.44 7.09
C ARG A 165 9.28 -21.59 5.99
N ALA A 166 9.49 -20.54 5.20
CA ALA A 166 10.75 -20.36 4.53
C ALA A 166 11.73 -20.35 5.71
N ARG A 167 12.19 -21.54 6.08
CA ARG A 167 13.26 -21.73 7.04
C ARG A 167 14.39 -21.08 6.31
N LEU A 168 14.59 -19.78 6.56
CA LEU A 168 15.81 -19.10 6.19
C LEU A 168 16.88 -20.02 6.72
N GLY A 169 17.54 -20.74 5.82
CA GLY A 169 18.53 -21.72 6.23
C GLY A 169 19.53 -20.98 7.10
N ALA A 170 20.09 -21.63 8.12
CA ALA A 170 21.04 -21.00 9.04
C ALA A 170 22.15 -20.20 8.32
N TRP A 171 22.41 -20.52 7.04
CA TRP A 171 23.26 -19.78 6.11
C TRP A 171 22.92 -18.28 5.94
N VAL A 172 21.65 -17.87 6.02
CA VAL A 172 21.24 -16.45 5.88
C VAL A 172 21.73 -15.62 7.06
N LEU A 173 21.80 -16.21 8.26
CA LEU A 173 22.42 -15.58 9.44
C LEU A 173 23.94 -15.78 9.48
N ALA A 174 24.45 -16.89 8.95
CA ALA A 174 25.89 -17.15 8.88
C ALA A 174 26.63 -16.14 7.97
N LEU A 175 25.97 -15.61 6.94
CA LEU A 175 26.58 -14.67 6.00
C LEU A 175 26.97 -13.32 6.65
N PRO A 176 26.09 -12.58 7.35
CA PRO A 176 26.50 -11.36 8.05
C PRO A 176 27.48 -11.65 9.20
N ILE A 177 27.33 -12.76 9.94
CA ILE A 177 28.24 -13.14 11.03
C ILE A 177 29.65 -13.46 10.49
N GLY A 178 29.72 -14.18 9.37
CA GLY A 178 30.98 -14.53 8.70
C GLY A 178 31.71 -13.29 8.18
N VAL A 179 30.99 -12.32 7.60
CA VAL A 179 31.58 -11.05 7.15
C VAL A 179 32.13 -10.24 8.32
N VAL A 180 31.39 -10.12 9.43
CA VAL A 180 31.87 -9.40 10.62
C VAL A 180 33.08 -10.11 11.24
N GLY A 181 33.05 -11.44 11.33
CA GLY A 181 34.17 -12.25 11.83
C GLY A 181 35.44 -12.12 10.97
N ALA A 182 35.30 -12.14 9.64
CA ALA A 182 36.42 -11.98 8.72
C ALA A 182 37.05 -10.58 8.83
N ILE A 183 36.24 -9.53 8.97
CA ILE A 183 36.72 -8.15 9.17
C ILE A 183 37.49 -8.04 10.49
N ALA A 184 36.98 -8.64 11.57
CA ALA A 184 37.65 -8.64 12.86
C ALA A 184 39.01 -9.38 12.82
N LEU A 185 39.06 -10.55 12.18
CA LEU A 185 40.31 -11.32 12.04
C LEU A 185 41.35 -10.61 11.18
N LEU A 186 40.93 -9.95 10.10
CA LEU A 186 41.80 -9.09 9.29
C LEU A 186 42.40 -7.95 10.12
N GLY A 187 41.57 -7.28 10.93
CA GLY A 187 42.01 -6.23 11.85
C GLY A 187 43.06 -6.71 12.85
N ILE A 188 42.81 -7.86 13.49
CA ILE A 188 43.73 -8.48 14.46
C ILE A 188 45.05 -8.90 13.78
N GLY A 189 44.99 -9.50 12.59
CA GLY A 189 46.19 -9.91 11.84
C GLY A 189 47.08 -8.74 11.44
N ILE A 190 46.48 -7.63 10.98
CA ILE A 190 47.21 -6.40 10.63
C ILE A 190 47.84 -5.77 11.88
N ALA A 191 47.10 -5.70 12.99
CA ALA A 191 47.61 -5.18 14.26
C ALA A 191 48.76 -6.03 14.82
N GLY A 192 48.63 -7.36 14.79
CA GLY A 192 49.65 -8.31 15.23
C GLY A 192 50.93 -8.21 14.41
N ARG A 193 50.84 -8.16 13.08
CA ARG A 193 52.01 -7.95 12.19
C ARG A 193 52.72 -6.63 12.47
N ARG A 194 51.95 -5.55 12.70
CA ARG A 194 52.53 -4.24 13.05
C ARG A 194 53.20 -4.27 14.43
N ALA A 195 52.64 -4.97 15.41
CA ALA A 195 53.23 -5.09 16.74
C ALA A 195 54.54 -5.91 16.72
N LEU A 196 54.56 -7.02 15.97
CA LEU A 196 55.76 -7.85 15.79
C LEU A 196 56.86 -7.09 15.02
N GLY A 197 56.49 -6.33 13.98
CA GLY A 197 57.43 -5.48 13.25
C GLY A 197 58.03 -4.35 14.10
N ARG A 198 57.23 -3.73 14.99
CA ARG A 198 57.75 -2.73 15.95
C ARG A 198 58.72 -3.35 16.96
N ARG A 199 58.42 -4.54 17.49
CA ARG A 199 59.31 -5.26 18.41
C ARG A 199 60.64 -5.64 17.78
N ALA A 200 60.63 -6.06 16.51
CA ALA A 200 61.86 -6.35 15.77
C ALA A 200 62.72 -5.10 15.54
N ARG A 201 62.09 -3.95 15.22
CA ARG A 201 62.79 -2.66 15.05
C ARG A 201 63.39 -2.14 16.35
N VAL A 202 62.67 -2.24 17.46
CA VAL A 202 63.17 -1.83 18.79
C VAL A 202 64.40 -2.66 19.18
N ARG A 203 64.35 -3.99 18.98
CA ARG A 203 65.50 -4.87 19.25
C ARG A 203 66.70 -4.63 18.32
N ALA A 204 66.47 -4.18 17.09
CA ALA A 204 67.55 -3.82 16.18
C ALA A 204 68.26 -2.54 16.65
N ILE A 205 67.49 -1.53 17.08
CA ILE A 205 68.01 -0.28 17.64
C ILE A 205 68.77 -0.53 18.95
N GLU A 206 68.27 -1.40 19.83
CA GLU A 206 68.95 -1.79 21.07
C GLU A 206 70.32 -2.48 20.81
N ARG A 207 70.43 -3.27 19.74
CA ARG A 207 71.69 -3.91 19.34
C ARG A 207 72.70 -2.93 18.76
N GLU A 208 72.25 -1.97 17.96
CA GLU A 208 73.11 -0.90 17.42
C GLU A 208 73.63 0.00 18.55
N LEU A 209 72.80 0.33 19.54
CA LEU A 209 73.20 1.09 20.72
C LEU A 209 74.21 0.34 21.61
N ALA A 210 74.06 -0.99 21.73
CA ALA A 210 75.00 -1.83 22.48
C ALA A 210 76.35 -2.03 21.78
N ALA A 211 76.40 -1.92 20.44
CA ALA A 211 77.62 -2.07 19.65
C ALA A 211 78.46 -0.77 19.55
N THR A 212 77.91 0.37 19.99
CA THR A 212 78.55 1.70 19.91
C THR A 212 79.16 2.15 21.26
N ARG A 213 79.36 1.22 22.20
CA ARG A 213 80.03 1.43 23.49
C ARG A 213 81.31 0.61 23.55
#